data_AF-A0A6P5S7V1-F1
#
_entry.id   AF-A0A6P5S7V1-F1
#
_cell.length_a   1.000
_cell.length_b   1.000
_cell.length_c   1.000
_cell.angle_alpha   90.00
_cell.angle_beta   90.00
_cell.angle_gamma   90.00
#
_symmetry.space_group_name_H-M   'P 1'
#
loop_
_entity.id
_entity.type
_entity.pdbx_description
1 polymer ?
#
loop_
_entity_poly.entity_id
_entity_poly.type
_entity_poly.pdbx_seq_one_letter_code
_entity_poly.pdbx_strand_id
1 'polypeptide(L)'
;MRPSSATQALTLFSSLPKTLIFNAEPQPSSLQLSRPKRWKLIVTMRDRSNNPRPLQKGRHLSIEAIQTVQALKRAKKNQNFLDQAFDSKFRRLLKLDMMAVLRDLLRQNECFLALKVFEDIRKEHWYRPQVSLYADMIKVMASNELFEQVELLCLSLKKETNLPPELEAFNALLTTLISFNIPKLAMECYYLMKEVGCEPDRSSFRILINGLESMGETGLSGILRQDAQQYYGESLEFLEENEEMAVK
;
A
#
# COMPACT_ATOMS: atom_id res chain seq x y z
N MET A 1 46.32 26.67 48.19
CA MET A 1 45.56 27.91 47.89
C MET A 1 44.87 28.39 49.17
N ARG A 2 44.35 29.62 49.23
CA ARG A 2 43.90 30.25 50.50
C ARG A 2 42.49 29.83 50.95
N PRO A 3 42.21 29.82 52.28
CA PRO A 3 40.87 29.66 52.88
C PRO A 3 40.29 31.05 53.30
N SER A 4 39.46 31.06 54.37
CA SER A 4 38.68 32.18 54.97
C SER A 4 37.29 32.36 54.34
N SER A 5 36.13 32.34 55.02
CA SER A 5 35.68 32.60 56.42
C SER A 5 35.54 34.08 56.82
N ALA A 6 34.31 34.48 57.17
CA ALA A 6 33.85 35.64 57.98
C ALA A 6 32.30 35.76 57.87
N THR A 7 31.51 36.38 58.75
CA THR A 7 31.55 36.69 60.20
C THR A 7 30.11 37.05 60.64
N GLN A 8 29.75 36.94 61.93
CA GLN A 8 28.41 37.22 62.49
C GLN A 8 28.23 38.65 63.06
N ALA A 9 27.00 39.18 63.02
CA ALA A 9 26.41 40.15 63.98
C ALA A 9 24.85 40.02 63.91
N LEU A 10 24.00 40.08 64.95
CA LEU A 10 23.93 40.85 66.22
C LEU A 10 23.59 42.35 65.97
N THR A 11 22.78 43.13 66.73
CA THR A 11 21.93 43.07 67.98
C THR A 11 21.14 44.41 68.09
N LEU A 12 19.98 44.67 68.73
CA LEU A 12 18.88 43.95 69.42
C LEU A 12 17.66 44.91 69.66
N PHE A 13 16.41 44.41 69.58
CA PHE A 13 15.18 44.83 70.35
C PHE A 13 14.48 46.22 70.20
N SER A 14 13.24 46.25 70.73
CA SER A 14 12.35 47.39 71.08
C SER A 14 11.52 48.03 69.95
N SER A 15 10.26 48.50 70.15
CA SER A 15 9.37 48.51 71.34
C SER A 15 7.86 48.36 70.99
N LEU A 16 7.01 48.35 72.03
CA LEU A 16 5.53 48.20 72.04
C LEU A 16 4.81 49.57 71.85
N PRO A 17 3.51 49.65 71.44
CA PRO A 17 2.38 49.30 72.33
C PRO A 17 1.12 48.68 71.66
N LYS A 18 0.06 48.51 72.48
CA LYS A 18 -1.26 47.94 72.18
C LYS A 18 -2.38 49.01 72.31
N THR A 19 -3.65 48.58 72.14
CA THR A 19 -4.92 49.26 72.52
C THR A 19 -5.47 50.31 71.55
N LEU A 20 -6.78 50.59 71.44
CA LEU A 20 -8.06 49.81 71.45
C LEU A 20 -9.23 50.79 71.10
N ILE A 21 -10.48 50.29 71.02
CA ILE A 21 -11.77 51.05 71.12
C ILE A 21 -12.30 51.82 69.86
N PHE A 22 -13.14 51.12 69.08
CA PHE A 22 -14.60 51.36 68.90
C PHE A 22 -15.17 52.66 68.28
N ASN A 23 -15.84 52.53 67.10
CA ASN A 23 -17.07 53.21 66.60
C ASN A 23 -17.08 53.26 65.04
N ALA A 24 -18.20 53.38 64.30
CA ALA A 24 -19.56 52.81 64.43
C ALA A 24 -20.37 53.09 63.12
N GLU A 25 -20.67 52.04 62.33
CA GLU A 25 -21.68 52.02 61.23
C GLU A 25 -21.52 53.03 60.04
N PRO A 26 -22.31 52.94 58.93
CA PRO A 26 -23.33 51.95 58.56
C PRO A 26 -23.01 51.09 57.32
N GLN A 27 -23.85 50.10 57.06
CA GLN A 27 -23.81 49.24 55.86
C GLN A 27 -24.35 49.95 54.60
N PRO A 28 -23.73 49.75 53.43
CA PRO A 28 -24.44 49.82 52.15
C PRO A 28 -24.30 48.54 51.31
N SER A 29 -25.45 47.90 51.06
CA SER A 29 -25.79 47.13 49.84
C SER A 29 -24.70 46.29 49.13
N SER A 30 -24.78 44.96 49.33
CA SER A 30 -24.49 43.92 48.33
C SER A 30 -23.23 44.08 47.43
N LEU A 31 -22.20 43.27 47.71
CA LEU A 31 -21.08 43.04 46.78
C LEU A 31 -21.57 42.41 45.46
N GLN A 32 -21.85 43.24 44.45
CA GLN A 32 -22.03 42.77 43.08
C GLN A 32 -20.68 42.32 42.52
N LEU A 33 -20.34 41.05 42.71
CA LEU A 33 -19.20 40.43 42.05
C LEU A 33 -19.40 40.54 40.53
N SER A 34 -18.60 41.39 39.88
CA SER A 34 -18.74 41.68 38.47
C SER A 34 -18.48 40.41 37.66
N ARG A 35 -19.52 39.92 36.98
CA ARG A 35 -19.43 38.67 36.20
C ARG A 35 -18.29 38.82 35.18
N PRO A 36 -17.30 37.91 35.16
CA PRO A 36 -16.23 37.97 34.16
C PRO A 36 -16.88 37.97 32.77
N LYS A 37 -16.44 38.88 31.89
CA LYS A 37 -17.04 39.07 30.57
C LYS A 37 -17.00 37.74 29.81
N ARG A 38 -18.15 37.07 29.70
CA ARG A 38 -18.31 35.74 29.09
C ARG A 38 -17.76 35.78 27.67
N TRP A 39 -16.54 35.29 27.48
CA TRP A 39 -15.91 35.18 26.18
C TRP A 39 -16.75 34.27 25.30
N LYS A 40 -17.58 34.88 24.44
CA LYS A 40 -18.24 34.16 23.37
C LYS A 40 -17.13 33.70 22.43
N LEU A 41 -16.83 32.41 22.43
CA LEU A 41 -16.11 31.77 21.35
C LEU A 41 -16.99 31.91 20.10
N ILE A 42 -16.77 32.99 19.34
CA ILE A 42 -17.34 33.14 18.02
C ILE A 42 -16.59 32.15 17.14
N VAL A 43 -17.16 30.95 16.99
CA VAL A 43 -16.72 29.98 16.00
C VAL A 43 -17.08 30.56 14.63
N THR A 44 -16.17 31.39 14.09
CA THR A 44 -16.26 31.84 12.72
C THR A 44 -16.09 30.62 11.82
N MET A 45 -17.12 30.32 11.05
CA MET A 45 -17.00 29.33 9.98
C MET A 45 -15.93 29.84 9.01
N ARG A 46 -14.82 29.10 8.88
CA ARG A 46 -13.84 29.37 7.80
C ARG A 46 -14.60 29.34 6.48
N ASP A 47 -14.33 30.33 5.64
CA ASP A 47 -15.00 30.48 4.35
C ASP A 47 -14.93 29.18 3.53
N ARG A 48 -16.10 28.70 3.10
CA ARG A 48 -16.27 27.49 2.30
C ARG A 48 -16.05 27.72 0.80
N SER A 49 -15.84 28.97 0.35
CA SER A 49 -15.38 29.25 -1.02
C SER A 49 -14.06 28.53 -1.30
N ASN A 50 -13.13 28.58 -0.35
CA ASN A 50 -11.88 27.81 -0.30
C ASN A 50 -12.05 26.49 0.48
N ASN A 51 -13.18 25.81 0.27
CA ASN A 51 -13.20 24.37 0.47
C ASN A 51 -12.19 23.75 -0.52
N PRO A 52 -11.18 22.96 -0.08
CA PRO A 52 -10.44 22.12 -1.03
C PRO A 52 -11.48 21.26 -1.76
N ARG A 53 -11.47 21.28 -3.10
CA ARG A 53 -12.45 20.55 -3.91
C ARG A 53 -12.55 19.11 -3.37
N PRO A 54 -13.74 18.52 -3.23
CA PRO A 54 -13.87 17.15 -2.73
C PRO A 54 -12.91 16.26 -3.53
N LEU A 55 -12.16 15.39 -2.84
CA LEU A 55 -10.96 14.73 -3.35
C LEU A 55 -11.26 13.67 -4.44
N GLN A 56 -11.75 14.15 -5.58
CA GLN A 56 -12.17 13.39 -6.74
C GLN A 56 -11.17 13.56 -7.88
N LYS A 57 -10.01 12.93 -7.71
CA LYS A 57 -9.05 12.59 -8.78
C LYS A 57 -8.34 11.29 -8.41
N GLY A 58 -9.02 10.17 -8.62
CA GLY A 58 -8.53 8.82 -8.32
C GLY A 58 -9.67 7.80 -8.32
N ARG A 59 -9.37 6.55 -8.68
CA ARG A 59 -10.35 5.44 -8.70
C ARG A 59 -10.94 5.28 -7.30
N HIS A 60 -12.27 5.41 -7.18
CA HIS A 60 -12.96 5.49 -5.90
C HIS A 60 -13.01 4.13 -5.20
N LEU A 61 -12.20 3.93 -4.16
CA LEU A 61 -12.53 2.94 -3.12
C LEU A 61 -13.80 3.42 -2.41
N SER A 62 -14.69 2.49 -2.04
CA SER A 62 -15.80 2.82 -1.14
C SER A 62 -15.29 3.19 0.26
N ILE A 63 -16.15 3.80 1.06
CA ILE A 63 -15.86 4.07 2.47
C ILE A 63 -15.58 2.76 3.23
N GLU A 64 -16.25 1.67 2.87
CA GLU A 64 -16.07 0.35 3.50
C GLU A 64 -14.73 -0.29 3.10
N ALA A 65 -14.33 -0.18 1.82
CA ALA A 65 -13.01 -0.60 1.34
C ALA A 65 -11.89 0.17 2.06
N ILE A 66 -11.99 1.51 2.15
CA ILE A 66 -11.01 2.35 2.87
C ILE A 66 -10.93 1.95 4.36
N GLN A 67 -12.07 1.81 5.04
CA GLN A 67 -12.09 1.39 6.44
C GLN A 67 -11.51 -0.03 6.63
N THR A 68 -11.72 -0.92 5.67
CA THR A 68 -11.19 -2.29 5.71
C THR A 68 -9.68 -2.31 5.54
N VAL A 69 -9.11 -1.64 4.51
CA VAL A 69 -7.65 -1.50 4.36
C VAL A 69 -7.01 -0.96 5.64
N GLN A 70 -7.58 0.09 6.23
CA GLN A 70 -7.05 0.65 7.47
C GLN A 70 -7.20 -0.29 8.69
N ALA A 71 -8.28 -1.07 8.77
CA ALA A 71 -8.46 -2.06 9.85
C ALA A 71 -7.44 -3.20 9.75
N LEU A 72 -7.27 -3.77 8.55
CA LEU A 72 -6.27 -4.82 8.29
C LEU A 72 -4.85 -4.33 8.59
N LYS A 73 -4.48 -3.12 8.14
CA LYS A 73 -3.17 -2.52 8.43
C LYS A 73 -2.93 -2.26 9.91
N ARG A 74 -3.95 -1.82 10.68
CA ARG A 74 -3.84 -1.67 12.15
C ARG A 74 -3.68 -3.03 12.86
N ALA A 75 -4.36 -4.06 12.37
CA ALA A 75 -4.36 -5.38 12.97
C ALA A 75 -3.13 -6.24 12.60
N LYS A 76 -2.39 -5.90 11.53
CA LYS A 76 -1.25 -6.63 10.94
C LYS A 76 -0.23 -7.25 11.93
N LYS A 77 -0.03 -6.66 13.11
CA LYS A 77 0.91 -7.16 14.13
C LYS A 77 0.40 -8.33 14.97
N ASN A 78 -0.92 -8.53 15.06
CA ASN A 78 -1.56 -9.45 16.00
C ASN A 78 -2.57 -10.34 15.26
N GLN A 79 -2.20 -11.61 15.04
CA GLN A 79 -2.97 -12.54 14.21
C GLN A 79 -4.48 -12.59 14.58
N ASN A 80 -4.81 -12.73 15.86
CA ASN A 80 -6.21 -12.81 16.32
C ASN A 80 -7.04 -11.58 15.96
N PHE A 81 -6.47 -10.36 16.06
CA PHE A 81 -7.15 -9.13 15.64
C PHE A 81 -7.20 -9.01 14.12
N LEU A 82 -6.22 -9.57 13.40
CA LEU A 82 -6.22 -9.59 11.94
C LEU A 82 -7.33 -10.51 11.42
N ASP A 83 -7.45 -11.73 11.95
CA ASP A 83 -8.54 -12.65 11.61
C ASP A 83 -9.91 -12.04 11.96
N GLN A 84 -10.06 -11.45 13.14
CA GLN A 84 -11.27 -10.72 13.51
C GLN A 84 -11.59 -9.57 12.52
N ALA A 85 -10.59 -8.86 12.01
CA ALA A 85 -10.77 -7.80 11.01
C ALA A 85 -11.10 -8.36 9.61
N PHE A 86 -10.63 -9.55 9.25
CA PHE A 86 -11.04 -10.26 8.05
C PHE A 86 -12.52 -10.67 8.13
N ASP A 87 -12.94 -11.31 9.23
CA ASP A 87 -14.32 -11.79 9.41
C ASP A 87 -15.34 -10.65 9.57
N SER A 88 -15.02 -9.63 10.37
CA SER A 88 -15.96 -8.54 10.68
C SER A 88 -16.04 -7.45 9.60
N LYS A 89 -15.11 -7.42 8.64
CA LYS A 89 -15.08 -6.41 7.57
C LYS A 89 -14.84 -7.01 6.19
N PHE A 90 -13.67 -7.61 5.95
CA PHE A 90 -13.26 -7.99 4.60
C PHE A 90 -14.20 -9.01 3.93
N ARG A 91 -14.53 -10.11 4.62
CA ARG A 91 -15.42 -11.19 4.14
C ARG A 91 -16.90 -10.80 4.03
N ARG A 92 -17.22 -9.51 4.25
CA ARG A 92 -18.57 -8.93 4.13
C ARG A 92 -18.67 -7.90 3.00
N LEU A 93 -17.56 -7.57 2.35
CA LEU A 93 -17.52 -6.64 1.23
C LEU A 93 -18.09 -7.28 -0.03
N LEU A 94 -18.59 -6.44 -0.95
CA LEU A 94 -18.98 -6.88 -2.29
C LEU A 94 -17.74 -7.07 -3.18
N LYS A 95 -17.86 -7.87 -4.25
CA LYS A 95 -16.81 -8.13 -5.27
C LYS A 95 -15.99 -6.89 -5.65
N LEU A 96 -16.65 -5.77 -5.94
CA LEU A 96 -15.98 -4.52 -6.34
C LEU A 96 -15.05 -3.99 -5.25
N ASP A 97 -15.49 -4.04 -3.98
CA ASP A 97 -14.72 -3.54 -2.84
C ASP A 97 -13.63 -4.52 -2.39
N MET A 98 -13.86 -5.84 -2.46
CA MET A 98 -12.79 -6.82 -2.22
C MET A 98 -11.64 -6.64 -3.24
N MET A 99 -11.98 -6.47 -4.52
CA MET A 99 -11.00 -6.17 -5.58
C MET A 99 -10.34 -4.79 -5.42
N ALA A 100 -11.08 -3.79 -4.90
CA ALA A 100 -10.51 -2.47 -4.62
C ALA A 100 -9.55 -2.51 -3.41
N VAL A 101 -9.88 -3.24 -2.35
CA VAL A 101 -9.00 -3.51 -1.19
C VAL A 101 -7.71 -4.19 -1.65
N LEU A 102 -7.79 -5.24 -2.49
CA LEU A 102 -6.61 -5.93 -3.00
C LEU A 102 -5.69 -5.00 -3.79
N ARG A 103 -6.25 -4.26 -4.76
CA ARG A 103 -5.49 -3.31 -5.59
C ARG A 103 -4.91 -2.15 -4.79
N ASP A 104 -5.55 -1.75 -3.70
CA ASP A 104 -5.05 -0.71 -2.80
C ASP A 104 -3.91 -1.21 -1.91
N LEU A 105 -3.99 -2.45 -1.40
CA LEU A 105 -2.91 -3.10 -0.65
C LEU A 105 -1.68 -3.37 -1.54
N LEU A 106 -1.89 -3.81 -2.78
CA LEU A 106 -0.82 -3.98 -3.78
C LEU A 106 -0.12 -2.65 -4.08
N ARG A 107 -0.87 -1.56 -4.34
CA ARG A 107 -0.31 -0.21 -4.53
C ARG A 107 0.42 0.33 -3.29
N GLN A 108 0.18 -0.23 -2.11
CA GLN A 108 0.87 0.11 -0.86
C GLN A 108 2.04 -0.84 -0.51
N ASN A 109 2.40 -1.79 -1.38
CA ASN A 109 3.36 -2.87 -1.13
C ASN A 109 3.07 -3.67 0.18
N GLU A 110 1.79 -3.78 0.57
CA GLU A 110 1.36 -4.53 1.75
C GLU A 110 1.30 -6.05 1.46
N CYS A 111 2.41 -6.61 0.98
CA CYS A 111 2.51 -7.90 0.31
C CYS A 111 1.77 -9.05 1.02
N PHE A 112 2.05 -9.30 2.29
CA PHE A 112 1.41 -10.37 3.07
C PHE A 112 -0.10 -10.14 3.33
N LEU A 113 -0.55 -8.88 3.39
CA LEU A 113 -1.99 -8.57 3.46
C LEU A 113 -2.65 -8.77 2.09
N ALA A 114 -1.99 -8.38 1.00
CA ALA A 114 -2.45 -8.62 -0.37
C ALA A 114 -2.57 -10.12 -0.68
N LEU A 115 -1.58 -10.93 -0.32
CA LEU A 115 -1.62 -12.40 -0.42
C LEU A 115 -2.81 -12.99 0.35
N LYS A 116 -3.01 -12.60 1.62
CA LYS A 116 -4.12 -13.12 2.43
C LYS A 116 -5.51 -12.67 1.91
N VAL A 117 -5.61 -11.44 1.39
CA VAL A 117 -6.81 -10.91 0.72
C VAL A 117 -7.08 -11.65 -0.59
N PHE A 118 -6.03 -11.94 -1.38
CA PHE A 118 -6.13 -12.69 -2.64
C PHE A 118 -6.58 -14.13 -2.41
N GLU A 119 -6.02 -14.82 -1.42
CA GLU A 119 -6.41 -16.20 -1.07
C GLU A 119 -7.83 -16.29 -0.50
N ASP A 120 -8.35 -15.25 0.16
CA ASP A 120 -9.79 -15.20 0.49
C ASP A 120 -10.65 -14.88 -0.75
N ILE A 121 -10.20 -14.01 -1.67
CA ILE A 121 -10.89 -13.76 -2.95
C ILE A 121 -10.99 -15.02 -3.83
N ARG A 122 -9.98 -15.90 -3.83
CA ARG A 122 -10.01 -17.17 -4.58
C ARG A 122 -11.07 -18.16 -4.08
N LYS A 123 -11.61 -17.98 -2.87
CA LYS A 123 -12.68 -18.81 -2.28
C LYS A 123 -14.08 -18.30 -2.61
N GLU A 124 -14.19 -17.09 -3.18
CA GLU A 124 -15.47 -16.46 -3.46
C GLU A 124 -16.18 -17.09 -4.66
N HIS A 125 -17.50 -17.28 -4.55
CA HIS A 125 -18.31 -17.92 -5.61
C HIS A 125 -18.33 -17.16 -6.95
N TRP A 126 -17.93 -15.88 -6.95
CA TRP A 126 -17.83 -15.02 -8.12
C TRP A 126 -16.41 -14.94 -8.70
N TYR A 127 -15.45 -15.62 -8.09
CA TYR A 127 -14.07 -15.67 -8.55
C TYR A 127 -13.99 -16.24 -9.97
N ARG A 128 -13.10 -15.63 -10.76
CA ARG A 128 -12.63 -16.14 -12.04
C ARG A 128 -11.15 -15.76 -12.12
N PRO A 129 -10.26 -16.69 -12.48
CA PRO A 129 -8.85 -16.39 -12.58
C PRO A 129 -8.59 -15.41 -13.74
N GLN A 130 -7.63 -14.52 -13.55
CA GLN A 130 -7.24 -13.50 -14.54
C GLN A 130 -5.71 -13.40 -14.51
N VAL A 131 -5.07 -13.56 -15.65
CA VAL A 131 -3.61 -13.48 -15.80
C VAL A 131 -3.15 -12.08 -15.39
N SER A 132 -3.93 -11.03 -15.71
CA SER A 132 -3.64 -9.65 -15.30
C SER A 132 -3.57 -9.47 -13.78
N LEU A 133 -4.42 -10.17 -13.03
CA LEU A 133 -4.40 -10.13 -11.57
C LEU A 133 -3.20 -10.87 -10.98
N TYR A 134 -2.80 -12.00 -11.57
CA TYR A 134 -1.58 -12.70 -11.19
C TYR A 134 -0.32 -11.90 -11.55
N ALA A 135 -0.30 -11.21 -12.69
CA ALA A 135 0.79 -10.32 -13.09
C ALA A 135 0.96 -9.15 -12.10
N ASP A 136 -0.13 -8.47 -11.70
CA ASP A 136 -0.13 -7.45 -10.64
C ASP A 136 0.43 -7.99 -9.31
N MET A 137 -0.03 -9.18 -8.88
CA MET A 137 0.43 -9.84 -7.65
C MET A 137 1.93 -10.16 -7.71
N ILE A 138 2.37 -10.86 -8.77
CA ILE A 138 3.75 -11.32 -8.97
C ILE A 138 4.71 -10.14 -9.07
N LYS A 139 4.32 -9.07 -9.79
CA LYS A 139 5.10 -7.84 -9.89
C LYS A 139 5.36 -7.19 -8.54
N VAL A 140 4.34 -7.13 -7.66
CA VAL A 140 4.53 -6.60 -6.31
C VAL A 140 5.40 -7.52 -5.45
N MET A 141 5.21 -8.85 -5.51
CA MET A 141 6.06 -9.78 -4.74
C MET A 141 7.53 -9.72 -5.17
N ALA A 142 7.80 -9.76 -6.48
CA ALA A 142 9.15 -9.67 -7.04
C ALA A 142 9.83 -8.32 -6.73
N SER A 143 9.08 -7.20 -6.82
CA SER A 143 9.57 -5.86 -6.44
C SER A 143 9.84 -5.68 -4.94
N ASN A 144 9.53 -6.68 -4.11
CA ASN A 144 9.86 -6.73 -2.68
C ASN A 144 10.73 -7.96 -2.34
N GLU A 145 11.39 -8.56 -3.35
CA GLU A 145 12.30 -9.72 -3.25
C GLU A 145 11.66 -10.99 -2.65
N LEU A 146 10.33 -11.10 -2.67
CA LEU A 146 9.58 -12.24 -2.12
C LEU A 146 9.49 -13.40 -3.13
N PHE A 147 10.64 -13.90 -3.59
CA PHE A 147 10.72 -14.86 -4.69
C PHE A 147 10.01 -16.20 -4.43
N GLU A 148 10.00 -16.70 -3.19
CA GLU A 148 9.18 -17.87 -2.79
C GLU A 148 7.69 -17.63 -3.08
N GLN A 149 7.19 -16.43 -2.79
CA GLN A 149 5.80 -16.06 -3.02
C GLN A 149 5.51 -15.85 -4.52
N VAL A 150 6.51 -15.46 -5.31
CA VAL A 150 6.44 -15.45 -6.78
C VAL A 150 6.29 -16.89 -7.32
N GLU A 151 7.11 -17.84 -6.87
CA GLU A 151 7.00 -19.25 -7.29
C GLU A 151 5.65 -19.85 -6.88
N LEU A 152 5.17 -19.60 -5.65
CA LEU A 152 3.85 -20.04 -5.19
C LEU A 152 2.68 -19.41 -6.00
N LEU A 153 2.83 -18.16 -6.46
CA LEU A 153 1.84 -17.51 -7.33
C LEU A 153 1.87 -18.09 -8.75
N CYS A 154 3.04 -18.34 -9.35
CA CYS A 154 3.16 -19.00 -10.64
C CYS A 154 2.61 -20.44 -10.61
N LEU A 155 2.94 -21.21 -9.56
CA LEU A 155 2.39 -22.55 -9.31
C LEU A 155 0.89 -22.55 -9.02
N SER A 156 0.34 -21.43 -8.53
CA SER A 156 -1.10 -21.25 -8.36
C SER A 156 -1.78 -20.91 -9.68
N LEU A 157 -1.21 -19.99 -10.47
CA LEU A 157 -1.69 -19.62 -11.81
C LEU A 157 -1.78 -20.86 -12.73
N LYS A 158 -0.74 -21.71 -12.74
CA LYS A 158 -0.74 -22.99 -13.47
C LYS A 158 -1.81 -24.01 -13.06
N LYS A 159 -2.44 -23.83 -11.89
CA LYS A 159 -3.51 -24.70 -11.37
C LYS A 159 -4.90 -24.11 -11.54
N GLU A 160 -5.00 -22.87 -12.01
CA GLU A 160 -6.27 -22.24 -12.31
C GLU A 160 -6.93 -22.86 -13.56
N THR A 161 -8.25 -22.96 -13.55
CA THR A 161 -9.01 -23.55 -14.66
C THR A 161 -9.82 -22.48 -15.38
N ASN A 162 -9.96 -22.61 -16.71
CA ASN A 162 -10.65 -21.61 -17.54
C ASN A 162 -9.97 -20.23 -17.49
N LEU A 163 -8.63 -20.20 -17.50
CA LEU A 163 -7.87 -18.96 -17.67
C LEU A 163 -8.22 -18.30 -19.02
N PRO A 164 -8.38 -16.97 -19.08
CA PRO A 164 -8.54 -16.24 -20.33
C PRO A 164 -7.18 -16.03 -21.04
N PRO A 165 -7.13 -16.04 -22.38
CA PRO A 165 -5.93 -15.69 -23.15
C PRO A 165 -5.68 -14.17 -23.15
N GLU A 166 -5.19 -13.63 -22.04
CA GLU A 166 -4.84 -12.21 -21.88
C GLU A 166 -3.39 -11.92 -22.36
N LEU A 167 -3.18 -11.71 -23.66
CA LEU A 167 -1.86 -11.45 -24.26
C LEU A 167 -1.05 -10.35 -23.54
N GLU A 168 -1.65 -9.18 -23.33
CA GLU A 168 -0.99 -8.06 -22.62
C GLU A 168 -0.56 -8.44 -21.19
N ALA A 169 -1.36 -9.28 -20.51
CA ALA A 169 -1.07 -9.71 -19.15
C ALA A 169 0.03 -10.78 -19.09
N PHE A 170 0.05 -11.71 -20.06
CA PHE A 170 1.19 -12.61 -20.22
C PHE A 170 2.46 -11.82 -20.52
N ASN A 171 2.44 -10.87 -21.47
CA ASN A 171 3.62 -10.03 -21.75
C ASN A 171 4.09 -9.24 -20.51
N ALA A 172 3.18 -8.69 -19.71
CA ALA A 172 3.52 -8.03 -18.44
C ALA A 172 4.12 -8.99 -17.39
N LEU A 173 3.60 -10.22 -17.30
CA LEU A 173 4.12 -11.28 -16.43
C LEU A 173 5.51 -11.75 -16.85
N LEU A 174 5.70 -12.04 -18.14
CA LEU A 174 6.99 -12.45 -18.71
C LEU A 174 8.04 -11.33 -18.53
N THR A 175 7.69 -10.08 -18.84
CA THR A 175 8.56 -8.90 -18.62
C THR A 175 9.00 -8.80 -17.16
N THR A 176 8.08 -9.03 -16.23
CA THR A 176 8.36 -9.02 -14.79
C THR A 176 9.35 -10.14 -14.42
N LEU A 177 9.08 -11.38 -14.81
CA LEU A 177 9.92 -12.53 -14.46
C LEU A 177 11.32 -12.45 -15.08
N ILE A 178 11.45 -11.91 -16.29
CA ILE A 178 12.73 -11.58 -16.94
C ILE A 178 13.45 -10.47 -16.15
N SER A 179 12.78 -9.35 -15.84
CA SER A 179 13.40 -8.19 -15.17
C SER A 179 13.94 -8.50 -13.77
N PHE A 180 13.39 -9.51 -13.09
CA PHE A 180 13.85 -9.98 -11.79
C PHE A 180 14.77 -11.22 -11.87
N ASN A 181 15.30 -11.54 -13.06
CA ASN A 181 16.21 -12.65 -13.34
C ASN A 181 15.67 -14.04 -12.92
N ILE A 182 14.42 -14.35 -13.29
CA ILE A 182 13.74 -15.62 -12.96
C ILE A 182 13.42 -16.42 -14.25
N PRO A 183 14.43 -16.82 -15.06
CA PRO A 183 14.24 -17.34 -16.42
C PRO A 183 13.42 -18.65 -16.45
N LYS A 184 13.60 -19.52 -15.45
CA LYS A 184 12.81 -20.75 -15.27
C LYS A 184 11.31 -20.43 -15.21
N LEU A 185 10.89 -19.49 -14.36
CA LEU A 185 9.48 -19.14 -14.22
C LEU A 185 8.94 -18.39 -15.46
N ALA A 186 9.78 -17.60 -16.15
CA ALA A 186 9.40 -16.98 -17.41
C ALA A 186 9.06 -18.02 -18.49
N MET A 187 9.94 -19.01 -18.70
CA MET A 187 9.67 -20.14 -19.62
C MET A 187 8.47 -20.98 -19.18
N GLU A 188 8.33 -21.23 -17.87
CA GLU A 188 7.17 -21.93 -17.34
C GLU A 188 5.84 -21.19 -17.58
N CYS A 189 5.85 -19.85 -17.65
CA CYS A 189 4.67 -19.05 -18.01
C CYS A 189 4.47 -18.93 -19.52
N TYR A 190 5.54 -18.98 -20.33
CA TYR A 190 5.48 -19.03 -21.79
C TYR A 190 4.79 -20.30 -22.29
N TYR A 191 5.09 -21.47 -21.70
CA TYR A 191 4.38 -22.69 -22.04
C TYR A 191 2.90 -22.63 -21.60
N LEU A 192 2.60 -22.10 -20.42
CA LEU A 192 1.21 -21.88 -19.97
C LEU A 192 0.42 -20.95 -20.91
N MET A 193 1.07 -19.92 -21.45
CA MET A 193 0.48 -19.01 -22.44
C MET A 193 -0.02 -19.78 -23.67
N LYS A 194 0.82 -20.66 -24.22
CA LYS A 194 0.46 -21.54 -25.35
C LYS A 194 -0.59 -22.59 -24.97
N GLU A 195 -0.51 -23.18 -23.78
CA GLU A 195 -1.50 -24.16 -23.26
C GLU A 195 -2.91 -23.56 -23.09
N VAL A 196 -3.00 -22.28 -22.71
CA VAL A 196 -4.26 -21.52 -22.58
C VAL A 196 -4.80 -21.06 -23.95
N GLY A 197 -4.09 -21.31 -25.05
CA GLY A 197 -4.46 -20.86 -26.39
C GLY A 197 -4.22 -19.37 -26.62
N CYS A 198 -3.34 -18.74 -25.84
CA CYS A 198 -2.86 -17.39 -26.09
C CYS A 198 -1.62 -17.48 -27.01
N GLU A 199 -1.73 -17.02 -28.25
CA GLU A 199 -0.59 -17.04 -29.18
C GLU A 199 0.45 -15.99 -28.76
N PRO A 200 1.75 -16.34 -28.66
CA PRO A 200 2.82 -15.38 -28.42
C PRO A 200 2.98 -14.40 -29.59
N ASP A 201 3.19 -13.12 -29.28
CA ASP A 201 3.43 -12.09 -30.30
C ASP A 201 4.93 -11.75 -30.42
N ARG A 202 5.28 -10.88 -31.38
CA ARG A 202 6.64 -10.33 -31.53
C ARG A 202 7.17 -9.75 -30.23
N SER A 203 6.32 -9.08 -29.44
CA SER A 203 6.66 -8.56 -28.12
C SER A 203 6.99 -9.69 -27.15
N SER A 204 6.15 -10.73 -27.03
CA SER A 204 6.41 -11.93 -26.21
C SER A 204 7.79 -12.52 -26.50
N PHE A 205 8.09 -12.72 -27.79
CA PHE A 205 9.38 -13.29 -28.22
C PHE A 205 10.56 -12.36 -27.93
N ARG A 206 10.46 -11.07 -28.22
CA ARG A 206 11.53 -10.08 -27.94
C ARG A 206 11.81 -9.93 -26.44
N ILE A 207 10.75 -9.91 -25.61
CA ILE A 207 10.87 -9.88 -24.13
C ILE A 207 11.68 -11.08 -23.62
N LEU A 208 11.36 -12.28 -24.12
CA LEU A 208 12.01 -13.50 -23.66
C LEU A 208 13.41 -13.70 -24.24
N ILE A 209 13.58 -13.58 -25.56
CA ILE A 209 14.85 -13.83 -26.26
C ILE A 209 15.94 -12.87 -25.77
N ASN A 210 15.68 -11.55 -25.82
CA ASN A 210 16.66 -10.54 -25.41
C ASN A 210 16.90 -10.61 -23.89
N GLY A 211 15.85 -10.93 -23.11
CA GLY A 211 15.94 -11.18 -21.67
C GLY A 211 16.85 -12.35 -21.32
N LEU A 212 16.61 -13.52 -21.91
CA LEU A 212 17.40 -14.74 -21.69
C LEU A 212 18.84 -14.59 -22.17
N GLU A 213 19.08 -13.93 -23.31
CA GLU A 213 20.43 -13.66 -23.80
C GLU A 213 21.22 -12.72 -22.87
N SER A 214 20.58 -11.69 -22.30
CA SER A 214 21.22 -10.83 -21.29
C SER A 214 21.50 -11.53 -19.95
N MET A 215 20.76 -12.60 -19.63
CA MET A 215 21.07 -13.51 -18.51
C MET A 215 22.09 -14.61 -18.85
N GLY A 216 22.48 -14.76 -20.12
CA GLY A 216 23.35 -15.85 -20.60
C GLY A 216 22.65 -17.19 -20.84
N GLU A 217 21.32 -17.24 -20.72
CA GLU A 217 20.44 -18.41 -20.91
C GLU A 217 20.24 -18.76 -22.40
N THR A 218 21.35 -18.87 -23.13
CA THR A 218 21.39 -19.04 -24.59
C THR A 218 20.66 -20.28 -25.08
N GLY A 219 20.62 -21.37 -24.29
CA GLY A 219 19.86 -22.58 -24.60
C GLY A 219 18.34 -22.35 -24.60
N LEU A 220 17.83 -21.56 -23.66
CA LEU A 220 16.40 -21.21 -23.59
C LEU A 220 16.01 -20.21 -24.69
N SER A 221 16.90 -19.23 -24.97
CA SER A 221 16.72 -18.34 -26.12
C SER A 221 16.70 -19.10 -27.46
N GLY A 222 17.58 -20.08 -27.65
CA GLY A 222 17.64 -20.89 -28.88
C GLY A 222 16.33 -21.60 -29.18
N ILE A 223 15.66 -22.16 -28.16
CA ILE A 223 14.32 -22.77 -28.28
C ILE A 223 13.30 -21.73 -28.75
N LEU A 224 13.29 -20.55 -28.13
CA LEU A 224 12.36 -19.47 -28.48
C LEU A 224 12.62 -18.86 -29.86
N ARG A 225 13.87 -18.77 -30.30
CA ARG A 225 14.22 -18.36 -31.68
C ARG A 225 13.67 -19.36 -32.70
N GLN A 226 13.79 -20.67 -32.43
CA GLN A 226 13.20 -21.70 -33.29
C GLN A 226 11.67 -21.66 -33.32
N ASP A 227 11.04 -21.45 -32.16
CA ASP A 227 9.58 -21.30 -32.02
C ASP A 227 9.10 -20.03 -32.78
N ALA A 228 9.78 -18.89 -32.60
CA ALA A 228 9.52 -17.65 -33.33
C ALA A 228 9.66 -17.81 -34.86
N GLN A 229 10.66 -18.57 -35.32
CA GLN A 229 10.83 -18.89 -36.75
C GLN A 229 9.67 -19.71 -37.31
N GLN A 230 8.99 -20.53 -36.48
CA GLN A 230 7.78 -21.24 -36.89
C GLN A 230 6.57 -20.30 -37.05
N TYR A 231 6.50 -19.19 -36.31
CA TYR A 231 5.43 -18.18 -36.45
C TYR A 231 5.70 -17.15 -37.55
N TYR A 232 6.96 -16.73 -37.75
CA TYR A 232 7.30 -15.55 -38.58
C TYR A 232 8.30 -15.81 -39.72
N GLY A 233 8.87 -17.02 -39.82
CA GLY A 233 9.90 -17.36 -40.81
C GLY A 233 11.32 -17.06 -40.35
N GLU A 234 12.31 -17.25 -41.22
CA GLU A 234 13.74 -17.20 -40.86
C GLU A 234 14.22 -15.82 -40.38
N SER A 235 13.58 -14.73 -40.84
CA SER A 235 13.91 -13.38 -40.40
C SER A 235 13.26 -13.02 -39.07
N LEU A 236 14.08 -12.62 -38.11
CA LEU A 236 13.68 -12.17 -36.77
C LEU A 236 14.02 -10.68 -36.56
N GLU A 237 13.92 -9.85 -37.61
CA GLU A 237 14.16 -8.39 -37.60
C GLU A 237 13.51 -7.66 -36.40
N PHE A 238 12.34 -8.12 -35.94
CA PHE A 238 11.62 -7.55 -34.81
C PHE A 238 12.37 -7.61 -33.46
N LEU A 239 13.45 -8.40 -33.36
CA LEU A 239 14.31 -8.43 -32.18
C LEU A 239 15.21 -7.20 -32.06
N GLU A 240 15.48 -6.52 -33.19
CA GLU A 240 16.31 -5.30 -33.29
C GLU A 240 15.47 -4.01 -33.21
N GLU A 241 14.13 -4.13 -33.23
CA GLU A 241 13.19 -3.02 -33.03
C GLU A 241 13.29 -2.47 -31.59
N ASN A 242 14.19 -1.50 -31.39
CA ASN A 242 14.34 -0.74 -30.15
C ASN A 242 13.06 0.03 -29.80
N GLU A 243 12.50 -0.22 -28.62
CA GLU A 243 11.41 0.60 -28.05
C GLU A 243 11.91 1.92 -27.47
N GLU A 244 12.33 2.82 -28.36
CA GLU A 244 12.22 4.25 -28.07
C GLU A 244 10.73 4.62 -27.95
N MET A 245 10.14 4.56 -26.75
CA MET A 245 9.10 5.49 -26.22
C MET A 245 8.37 4.95 -24.96
N ALA A 246 8.90 5.20 -23.76
CA ALA A 246 8.16 5.01 -22.50
C ALA A 246 8.60 5.91 -21.32
N VAL A 247 9.11 7.13 -21.57
CA VAL A 247 9.40 8.12 -20.51
C VAL A 247 8.49 9.35 -20.65
N LYS A 248 7.38 9.34 -19.90
CA LYS A 248 6.49 10.50 -19.62
C LYS A 248 5.48 10.19 -18.51
#